data_AF-A0A1U6I740-F1
#
_entry.id   AF-A0A1U6I740-F1
#
_cell.length_a   1.000
_cell.length_b   1.000
_cell.length_c   1.000
_cell.angle_alpha   90.00
_cell.angle_beta   90.00
_cell.angle_gamma   90.00
#
_symmetry.space_group_name_H-M   'P 1'
#
loop_
_entity.id
_entity.type
_entity.pdbx_description
1 polymer ?
#
loop_
_entity_poly.entity_id
_entity_poly.type
_entity_poly.pdbx_seq_one_letter_code
_entity_poly.pdbx_strand_id
1 'polypeptide(L)'
;MTEQTHEEELFETEPFVTEEAQPEPVAEAVEEAPKEEPARDETGKFRAKEPATEVQQPQVQPEIRTEQPMVPLAALHEVRDELKAFKAEAERYRQQQQPQQEATPPDMFEDPEGWQAYQQQQFQGQLYSQRLEMSRRFAVQQHGEEVVNTAVEWARSKCDADPYFNQMVANSPDPVGFAYQQYQRDQIASNVDASEYEQFRAWKQAQAQVAAQTPSPAPAPKPPKSIVSDPSAGGVQHTATGQTAVFDEEFK
;
A
#
# COMPACT_ATOMS: atom_id res chain seq x y z
N MET A 1 -11.25 -26.99 60.36
CA MET A 1 -10.49 -27.13 59.10
C MET A 1 -10.87 -25.96 58.23
N THR A 2 -10.09 -24.92 57.97
CA THR A 2 -8.91 -24.33 58.60
C THR A 2 -8.90 -22.91 58.02
N GLU A 3 -8.68 -21.91 58.86
CA GLU A 3 -8.49 -20.51 58.50
C GLU A 3 -7.23 -20.30 57.65
N GLN A 4 -7.21 -19.29 56.78
CA GLN A 4 -5.99 -18.50 56.61
C GLN A 4 -6.25 -17.09 56.04
N THR A 5 -6.06 -16.12 56.93
CA THR A 5 -5.81 -14.68 56.74
C THR A 5 -4.30 -14.42 56.95
N HIS A 6 -3.82 -13.23 56.57
CA HIS A 6 -2.45 -12.64 56.60
C HIS A 6 -1.61 -12.85 55.33
N GLU A 7 -1.20 -11.81 54.59
CA GLU A 7 -0.36 -10.62 54.90
C GLU A 7 1.15 -10.90 54.97
N GLU A 8 1.91 -9.93 54.43
CA GLU A 8 3.35 -9.66 54.56
C GLU A 8 4.32 -10.61 53.83
N GLU A 9 4.98 -10.15 52.75
CA GLU A 9 6.21 -9.34 52.77
C GLU A 9 7.39 -10.14 53.35
N LEU A 10 8.27 -10.64 52.47
CA LEU A 10 9.66 -10.85 52.86
C LEU A 10 10.61 -10.62 51.68
N PHE A 11 11.33 -9.52 51.84
CA PHE A 11 12.59 -9.15 51.22
C PHE A 11 13.67 -10.25 51.32
N GLU A 12 14.63 -10.15 50.39
CA GLU A 12 16.04 -10.58 50.50
C GLU A 12 16.38 -12.07 50.59
N THR A 13 17.01 -12.59 49.52
CA THR A 13 18.48 -12.78 49.53
C THR A 13 19.00 -12.92 48.09
N GLU A 14 19.87 -12.00 47.68
CA GLU A 14 20.80 -12.23 46.56
C GLU A 14 21.81 -13.34 46.94
N PRO A 15 22.50 -13.92 45.95
CA PRO A 15 23.88 -13.45 45.78
C PRO A 15 24.31 -13.23 44.30
N PHE A 16 24.71 -11.99 44.02
CA PHE A 16 25.99 -11.54 43.45
C PHE A 16 26.88 -12.50 42.59
N VAL A 17 27.45 -11.88 41.52
CA VAL A 17 28.57 -12.21 40.56
C VAL A 17 28.24 -13.22 39.45
N THR A 18 28.38 -12.92 38.15
CA THR A 18 29.59 -12.38 37.48
C THR A 18 29.28 -11.62 36.18
N GLU A 19 29.67 -10.34 36.16
CA GLU A 19 30.44 -9.62 35.13
C GLU A 19 30.60 -10.25 33.73
N GLU A 20 29.99 -9.67 32.69
CA GLU A 20 30.67 -9.38 31.42
C GLU A 20 29.86 -8.45 30.50
N ALA A 21 30.53 -7.39 30.04
CA ALA A 21 30.35 -6.66 28.78
C ALA A 21 29.05 -5.85 28.53
N GLN A 22 29.01 -4.63 29.07
CA GLN A 22 28.42 -3.49 28.36
C GLN A 22 29.34 -3.10 27.18
N PRO A 23 28.85 -2.97 25.94
CA PRO A 23 29.56 -2.19 24.95
C PRO A 23 29.27 -0.69 25.16
N GLU A 24 30.36 0.05 25.32
CA GLU A 24 30.43 1.51 25.43
C GLU A 24 29.72 2.24 24.28
N PRO A 25 29.18 3.46 24.51
CA PRO A 25 28.71 4.31 23.43
C PRO A 25 29.92 4.85 22.65
N VAL A 26 30.18 4.26 21.49
CA VAL A 26 31.10 4.81 20.49
C VAL A 26 30.49 6.11 19.96
N ALA A 27 31.00 7.22 20.47
CA ALA A 27 31.05 8.47 19.73
C ALA A 27 32.03 8.30 18.56
N GLU A 28 31.81 9.09 17.50
CA GLU A 28 32.75 9.39 16.41
C GLU A 28 32.66 8.53 15.14
N ALA A 29 31.87 9.02 14.17
CA ALA A 29 32.31 9.32 12.80
C ALA A 29 31.09 9.57 11.89
N VAL A 30 30.53 10.78 11.94
CA VAL A 30 29.75 11.31 10.81
C VAL A 30 30.72 12.16 9.99
N GLU A 31 31.05 11.65 8.82
CA GLU A 31 31.80 12.33 7.76
C GLU A 31 30.92 13.47 7.21
N GLU A 32 30.98 14.67 7.83
CA GLU A 32 30.33 15.88 7.31
C GLU A 32 31.26 16.55 6.30
N ALA A 33 30.82 16.55 5.04
CA ALA A 33 31.43 17.29 3.93
C ALA A 33 31.59 18.80 4.25
N PRO A 34 32.63 19.46 3.72
CA PRO A 34 33.06 20.77 4.21
C PRO A 34 32.06 21.87 3.86
N LYS A 35 31.49 22.51 4.89
CA LYS A 35 30.93 23.86 4.80
C LYS A 35 32.09 24.85 4.68
N GLU A 36 32.18 25.54 3.53
CA GLU A 36 33.00 26.74 3.38
C GLU A 36 32.52 27.82 4.37
N GLU A 37 33.26 27.99 5.46
CA GLU A 37 33.14 29.18 6.31
C GLU A 37 34.01 30.32 5.73
N PRO A 38 33.50 31.56 5.66
CA PRO A 38 34.28 32.72 5.25
C PRO A 38 35.39 33.01 6.26
N ALA A 39 36.62 33.22 5.76
CA ALA A 39 37.83 33.46 6.56
C ALA A 39 37.65 34.60 7.59
N ARG A 40 38.05 34.32 8.84
CA ARG A 40 37.93 35.17 10.03
C ARG A 40 39.34 35.46 10.56
N ASP A 41 39.66 36.71 10.89
CA ASP A 41 40.99 37.07 11.39
C ASP A 41 41.22 36.55 12.84
N GLU A 42 42.48 36.53 13.29
CA GLU A 42 43.00 35.97 14.56
C GLU A 42 42.40 36.54 15.85
N THR A 43 41.39 37.42 15.77
CA THR A 43 40.61 37.93 16.90
C THR A 43 39.10 37.68 16.77
N GLY A 44 38.67 36.81 15.85
CA GLY A 44 37.31 36.25 15.86
C GLY A 44 36.19 37.23 15.50
N LYS A 45 36.45 38.30 14.73
CA LYS A 45 35.41 39.16 14.14
C LYS A 45 35.49 39.14 12.61
N PHE A 46 34.32 39.23 11.94
CA PHE A 46 34.24 39.39 10.48
C PHE A 46 34.89 40.71 10.06
N ARG A 47 35.76 40.72 9.03
CA ARG A 47 36.30 41.96 8.48
C ARG A 47 35.17 42.83 7.93
N ALA A 48 34.97 44.00 8.52
CA ALA A 48 34.30 45.10 7.85
C ALA A 48 35.24 45.57 6.72
N LYS A 49 34.73 45.58 5.49
CA LYS A 49 35.45 46.18 4.35
C LYS A 49 35.48 47.69 4.57
N GLU A 50 36.59 48.20 5.07
CA GLU A 50 36.82 49.65 5.19
C GLU A 50 36.77 50.33 3.80
N PRO A 51 36.19 51.53 3.73
CA PRO A 51 36.14 52.34 2.53
C PRO A 51 37.35 53.28 2.47
N ALA A 52 38.00 53.36 1.31
CA ALA A 52 38.61 54.55 0.71
C ALA A 52 39.74 54.12 -0.22
N THR A 53 39.49 54.13 -1.53
CA THR A 53 40.54 54.48 -2.47
C THR A 53 39.97 55.43 -3.49
N GLU A 54 40.71 56.52 -3.59
CA GLU A 54 40.58 57.72 -4.37
C GLU A 54 40.31 57.49 -5.85
N VAL A 55 39.54 58.42 -6.40
CA VAL A 55 39.14 58.53 -7.79
C VAL A 55 40.38 58.78 -8.66
N GLN A 56 40.80 57.79 -9.45
CA GLN A 56 41.58 58.01 -10.66
C GLN A 56 40.73 57.60 -11.86
N GLN A 57 40.39 58.57 -12.69
CA GLN A 57 39.77 58.36 -14.00
C GLN A 57 40.71 57.57 -14.91
N PRO A 58 40.27 56.46 -15.52
CA PRO A 58 40.91 55.92 -16.70
C PRO A 58 40.30 56.55 -17.96
N GLN A 59 41.19 57.07 -18.78
CA GLN A 59 41.00 57.60 -20.12
C GLN A 59 40.24 56.65 -21.05
N VAL A 60 39.53 57.30 -21.97
CA VAL A 60 38.65 56.82 -23.03
C VAL A 60 39.35 55.78 -23.92
N GLN A 61 38.78 54.58 -23.99
CA GLN A 61 39.03 53.60 -25.05
C GLN A 61 37.82 53.68 -26.00
N PRO A 62 38.01 53.77 -27.33
CA PRO A 62 36.90 54.02 -28.25
C PRO A 62 35.90 52.86 -28.20
N GLU A 63 34.65 53.20 -27.89
CA GLU A 63 33.49 52.30 -27.99
C GLU A 63 33.49 51.61 -29.35
N ILE A 64 33.82 50.32 -29.35
CA ILE A 64 33.22 49.41 -30.31
C ILE A 64 31.73 49.47 -29.96
N ARG A 65 30.96 50.23 -30.74
CA ARG A 65 29.51 50.11 -30.77
C ARG A 65 29.23 48.67 -31.18
N THR A 66 29.08 47.80 -30.19
CA THR A 66 28.38 46.54 -30.34
C THR A 66 26.99 46.95 -30.81
N GLU A 67 26.73 46.79 -32.10
CA GLU A 67 25.40 46.99 -32.66
C GLU A 67 24.44 46.18 -31.79
N GLN A 68 23.56 46.86 -31.06
CA GLN A 68 22.59 46.17 -30.24
C GLN A 68 21.82 45.25 -31.18
N PRO A 69 21.84 43.92 -30.99
CA PRO A 69 21.12 43.03 -31.88
C PRO A 69 19.66 43.45 -31.83
N MET A 70 19.16 43.99 -32.95
CA MET A 70 17.82 44.53 -33.04
C MET A 70 16.85 43.35 -32.96
N VAL A 71 16.39 43.03 -31.74
CA VAL A 71 15.42 41.96 -31.53
C VAL A 71 14.09 42.40 -32.17
N PRO A 72 13.53 41.62 -33.10
CA PRO A 72 12.23 41.93 -33.67
C PRO A 72 11.16 42.00 -32.58
N LEU A 73 10.40 43.09 -32.54
CA LEU A 73 9.32 43.31 -31.56
C LEU A 73 8.28 42.18 -31.57
N ALA A 74 8.09 41.52 -32.72
CA ALA A 74 7.21 40.36 -32.85
C ALA A 74 7.70 39.16 -32.01
N ALA A 75 9.00 38.84 -32.05
CA ALA A 75 9.57 37.75 -31.25
C ALA A 75 9.44 38.02 -29.74
N LEU A 76 9.52 39.28 -29.31
CA LEU A 76 9.31 39.66 -27.91
C LEU A 76 7.84 39.49 -27.47
N HIS A 77 6.88 39.67 -28.39
CA HIS A 77 5.48 39.42 -28.10
C HIS A 77 5.15 37.93 -28.03
N GLU A 78 5.71 37.12 -28.93
CA GLU A 78 5.58 35.65 -28.89
C GLU A 78 6.13 35.07 -27.59
N VAL A 79 7.35 35.47 -27.19
CA VAL A 79 7.95 35.03 -25.91
C VAL A 79 7.13 35.50 -24.70
N ARG A 80 6.54 36.70 -24.76
CA ARG A 80 5.64 37.18 -23.69
C ARG A 80 4.37 36.35 -23.62
N ASP A 81 3.77 36.00 -24.75
CA ASP A 81 2.53 35.23 -24.81
C ASP A 81 2.76 33.79 -24.36
N GLU A 82 3.88 33.18 -24.74
CA GLU A 82 4.33 31.87 -24.25
C GLU A 82 4.58 31.89 -22.75
N LEU A 83 5.30 32.89 -22.23
CA LEU A 83 5.52 33.05 -20.78
C LEU A 83 4.20 33.24 -20.02
N LYS A 84 3.25 33.97 -20.61
CA LYS A 84 1.93 34.18 -20.01
C LYS A 84 1.12 32.88 -20.00
N ALA A 85 1.15 32.11 -21.09
CA ALA A 85 0.49 30.81 -21.18
C ALA A 85 1.09 29.81 -20.19
N PHE A 86 2.41 29.69 -20.16
CA PHE A 86 3.13 28.79 -19.26
C PHE A 86 2.88 29.17 -17.79
N LYS A 87 2.91 30.45 -17.46
CA LYS A 87 2.59 30.91 -16.10
C LYS A 87 1.14 30.60 -15.72
N ALA A 88 0.19 30.79 -16.62
CA ALA A 88 -1.21 30.46 -16.38
C ALA A 88 -1.41 28.94 -16.18
N GLU A 89 -0.70 28.11 -16.94
CA GLU A 89 -0.71 26.66 -16.78
C GLU A 89 -0.06 26.21 -15.47
N ALA A 90 1.11 26.75 -15.13
CA ALA A 90 1.78 26.50 -13.86
C ALA A 90 0.91 26.92 -12.66
N GLU A 91 0.19 28.03 -12.78
CA GLU A 91 -0.74 28.48 -11.74
C GLU A 91 -1.96 27.57 -11.63
N ARG A 92 -2.51 27.07 -12.76
CA ARG A 92 -3.56 26.04 -12.74
C ARG A 92 -3.09 24.74 -12.12
N TYR A 93 -1.87 24.31 -12.42
CA TYR A 93 -1.28 23.11 -11.83
C TYR A 93 -1.08 23.29 -10.32
N ARG A 94 -0.59 24.46 -9.90
CA ARG A 94 -0.42 24.81 -8.49
C ARG A 94 -1.75 24.91 -7.75
N GLN A 95 -2.80 25.44 -8.38
CA GLN A 95 -4.14 25.49 -7.79
C GLN A 95 -4.76 24.08 -7.67
N GLN A 96 -4.56 23.21 -8.66
CA GLN A 96 -4.98 21.80 -8.58
C GLN A 96 -4.20 21.00 -7.54
N GLN A 97 -2.95 21.38 -7.27
CA GLN A 97 -2.11 20.76 -6.24
C GLN A 97 -2.13 21.50 -4.90
N GLN A 98 -2.98 22.51 -4.72
CA GLN A 98 -3.12 23.08 -3.37
C GLN A 98 -3.63 21.96 -2.46
N PRO A 99 -2.85 21.55 -1.43
CA PRO A 99 -3.29 20.52 -0.51
C PRO A 99 -4.60 21.00 0.10
N GLN A 100 -5.64 20.19 -0.08
CA GLN A 100 -6.93 20.42 0.55
C GLN A 100 -6.65 20.56 2.05
N GLN A 101 -6.91 21.76 2.59
CA GLN A 101 -6.57 22.07 3.98
C GLN A 101 -7.12 20.95 4.86
N GLU A 102 -6.21 20.27 5.57
CA GLU A 102 -6.58 19.27 6.56
C GLU A 102 -7.55 19.95 7.54
N ALA A 103 -8.77 19.43 7.63
CA ALA A 103 -9.75 19.98 8.54
C ALA A 103 -9.17 19.92 9.96
N THR A 104 -9.16 21.06 10.66
CA THR A 104 -8.72 21.10 12.05
C THR A 104 -9.59 20.15 12.87
N PRO A 105 -9.00 19.22 13.65
CA PRO A 105 -9.77 18.31 14.49
C PRO A 105 -10.71 19.09 15.42
N PRO A 106 -11.98 18.65 15.61
CA PRO A 106 -12.87 19.26 16.59
C PRO A 106 -12.27 19.22 18.00
N ASP A 107 -12.51 20.23 18.83
CA ASP A 107 -12.06 20.19 20.23
C ASP A 107 -12.94 19.23 21.04
N MET A 108 -12.30 18.29 21.74
CA MET A 108 -12.97 17.32 22.60
C MET A 108 -13.78 17.97 23.73
N PHE A 109 -13.39 19.14 24.23
CA PHE A 109 -14.08 19.81 25.34
C PHE A 109 -15.24 20.70 24.88
N GLU A 110 -15.14 21.30 23.69
CA GLU A 110 -16.19 22.16 23.14
C GLU A 110 -17.25 21.33 22.37
N ASP A 111 -16.84 20.26 21.69
CA ASP A 111 -17.72 19.35 20.93
C ASP A 111 -17.27 17.87 21.07
N PRO A 112 -17.68 17.18 22.15
CA PRO A 112 -17.31 15.79 22.38
C PRO A 112 -17.89 14.83 21.32
N GLU A 113 -19.04 15.14 20.72
CA GLU A 113 -19.67 14.32 19.68
C GLU A 113 -18.89 14.43 18.36
N GLY A 114 -18.52 15.65 17.96
CA GLY A 114 -17.67 15.92 16.80
C GLY A 114 -16.29 15.26 16.92
N TRP A 115 -15.67 15.33 18.10
CA TRP A 115 -14.40 14.63 18.35
C TRP A 115 -14.52 13.11 18.19
N GLN A 116 -15.59 12.51 18.70
CA GLN A 116 -15.83 11.07 18.57
C GLN A 116 -16.06 10.66 17.10
N ALA A 117 -16.82 11.44 16.34
CA ALA A 117 -17.04 11.21 14.91
C ALA A 117 -15.73 11.32 14.11
N TYR A 118 -14.91 12.34 14.41
CA TYR A 118 -13.59 12.50 13.81
C TYR A 118 -12.69 11.29 14.10
N GLN A 119 -12.60 10.86 15.36
CA GLN A 119 -11.85 9.65 15.76
C GLN A 119 -12.33 8.40 15.00
N GLN A 120 -13.65 8.20 14.90
CA GLN A 120 -14.21 7.08 14.14
C GLN A 120 -13.88 7.17 12.65
N GLN A 121 -13.91 8.36 12.05
CA GLN A 121 -13.55 8.55 10.64
C GLN A 121 -12.08 8.24 10.40
N GLN A 122 -11.18 8.70 11.27
CA GLN A 122 -9.75 8.39 11.19
C GLN A 122 -9.51 6.89 11.27
N PHE A 123 -10.15 6.22 12.24
CA PHE A 123 -10.04 4.77 12.40
C PHE A 123 -10.55 4.01 11.17
N GLN A 124 -11.72 4.39 10.64
CA GLN A 124 -12.25 3.79 9.41
C GLN A 124 -11.33 4.02 8.21
N GLY A 125 -10.72 5.20 8.09
CA GLY A 125 -9.74 5.51 7.03
C GLY A 125 -8.49 4.64 7.12
N GLN A 126 -7.98 4.39 8.34
CA GLN A 126 -6.84 3.49 8.54
C GLN A 126 -7.19 2.03 8.22
N LEU A 127 -8.35 1.54 8.67
CA LEU A 127 -8.82 0.19 8.35
C LEU A 127 -8.99 0.00 6.84
N TYR A 128 -9.57 1.00 6.17
CA TYR A 128 -9.72 0.99 4.72
C TYR A 128 -8.36 0.90 4.01
N SER A 129 -7.41 1.72 4.43
CA SER A 129 -6.05 1.76 3.86
C SER A 129 -5.33 0.43 4.05
N GLN A 130 -5.40 -0.15 5.26
CA GLN A 130 -4.81 -1.45 5.55
C GLN A 130 -5.43 -2.57 4.70
N ARG A 131 -6.76 -2.57 4.56
CA ARG A 131 -7.47 -3.54 3.72
C ARG A 131 -7.07 -3.40 2.26
N LEU A 132 -6.94 -2.18 1.76
CA LEU A 132 -6.50 -1.91 0.39
C LEU A 132 -5.07 -2.41 0.15
N GLU A 133 -4.15 -2.20 1.09
CA GLU A 133 -2.78 -2.69 0.96
C GLU A 133 -2.68 -4.22 1.03
N MET A 134 -3.40 -4.83 1.97
CA MET A 134 -3.46 -6.29 2.07
C MET A 134 -4.05 -6.92 0.80
N SER A 135 -5.17 -6.37 0.34
CA SER A 135 -5.82 -6.73 -0.92
C SER A 135 -4.89 -6.61 -2.12
N ARG A 136 -4.15 -5.51 -2.23
CA ARG A 136 -3.12 -5.32 -3.26
C ARG A 136 -2.06 -6.42 -3.18
N ARG A 137 -1.51 -6.70 -2.01
CA ARG A 137 -0.48 -7.73 -1.82
C ARG A 137 -0.97 -9.11 -2.26
N PHE A 138 -2.20 -9.48 -1.91
CA PHE A 138 -2.80 -10.74 -2.34
C PHE A 138 -3.04 -10.80 -3.85
N ALA A 139 -3.53 -9.72 -4.45
CA ALA A 139 -3.74 -9.65 -5.89
C ALA A 139 -2.42 -9.75 -6.67
N VAL A 140 -1.38 -9.03 -6.22
CA VAL A 140 -0.04 -9.08 -6.80
C VAL A 140 0.55 -10.49 -6.72
N GLN A 141 0.37 -11.18 -5.59
CA GLN A 141 0.82 -12.56 -5.42
C GLN A 141 0.12 -13.54 -6.40
N GLN A 142 -1.16 -13.31 -6.72
CA GLN A 142 -1.94 -14.22 -7.57
C GLN A 142 -1.82 -13.91 -9.06
N HIS A 143 -1.74 -12.64 -9.43
CA HIS A 143 -1.88 -12.19 -10.82
C HIS A 143 -0.66 -11.45 -11.37
N GLY A 144 0.33 -11.17 -10.52
CA GLY A 144 1.50 -10.37 -10.86
C GLY A 144 1.24 -8.87 -10.73
N GLU A 145 2.32 -8.10 -10.54
CA GLU A 145 2.23 -6.67 -10.22
C GLU A 145 1.70 -5.83 -11.39
N GLU A 146 2.19 -6.06 -12.61
CA GLU A 146 1.85 -5.23 -13.77
C GLU A 146 0.36 -5.28 -14.11
N VAL A 147 -0.24 -6.47 -14.11
CA VAL A 147 -1.66 -6.64 -14.45
C VAL A 147 -2.54 -6.03 -13.36
N VAL A 148 -2.14 -6.16 -12.10
CA VAL A 148 -2.85 -5.57 -10.97
C VAL A 148 -2.78 -4.04 -11.01
N ASN A 149 -1.62 -3.46 -11.30
CA ASN A 149 -1.49 -2.01 -11.46
C ASN A 149 -2.38 -1.48 -12.59
N THR A 150 -2.39 -2.16 -13.74
CA THR A 150 -3.27 -1.82 -14.86
C THR A 150 -4.75 -1.88 -14.47
N ALA A 151 -5.16 -2.92 -13.73
CA ALA A 151 -6.53 -3.06 -13.25
C ALA A 151 -6.90 -1.98 -12.21
N VAL A 152 -5.97 -1.58 -11.35
CA VAL A 152 -6.19 -0.50 -10.37
C VAL A 152 -6.33 0.85 -11.06
N GLU A 153 -5.52 1.14 -12.08
CA GLU A 153 -5.63 2.37 -12.88
C GLU A 153 -6.97 2.44 -13.62
N TRP A 154 -7.37 1.33 -14.27
CA TRP A 154 -8.69 1.19 -14.87
C TRP A 154 -9.80 1.42 -13.84
N ALA A 155 -9.70 0.79 -12.67
CA ALA A 155 -10.70 0.94 -11.62
C ALA A 155 -10.77 2.36 -11.07
N ARG A 156 -9.64 3.06 -10.94
CA ARG A 156 -9.59 4.48 -10.56
C ARG A 156 -10.38 5.33 -11.56
N SER A 157 -10.14 5.14 -12.86
CA SER A 157 -10.89 5.86 -13.90
C SER A 157 -12.40 5.56 -13.86
N LYS A 158 -12.79 4.32 -13.54
CA LYS A 158 -14.20 3.92 -13.39
C LYS A 158 -14.82 4.49 -12.11
N CYS A 159 -14.09 4.57 -11.01
CA CYS A 159 -14.55 5.20 -9.76
C CYS A 159 -14.79 6.70 -9.94
N ASP A 160 -13.98 7.38 -10.75
CA ASP A 160 -14.17 8.80 -11.06
C ASP A 160 -15.40 9.02 -11.96
N ALA A 161 -15.71 8.07 -12.84
CA ALA A 161 -16.86 8.12 -13.75
C ALA A 161 -18.18 7.65 -13.11
N ASP A 162 -18.13 6.67 -12.21
CA ASP A 162 -19.29 6.04 -11.57
C ASP A 162 -19.16 6.03 -10.03
N PRO A 163 -19.90 6.91 -9.33
CA PRO A 163 -19.94 6.94 -7.87
C PRO A 163 -20.46 5.65 -7.23
N TYR A 164 -21.35 4.91 -7.91
CA TYR A 164 -21.87 3.65 -7.40
C TYR A 164 -20.81 2.56 -7.41
N PHE A 165 -20.00 2.50 -8.48
CA PHE A 165 -18.85 1.61 -8.54
C PHE A 165 -17.85 1.89 -7.42
N ASN A 166 -17.56 3.17 -7.15
CA ASN A 166 -16.69 3.56 -6.04
C ASN A 166 -17.21 3.04 -4.69
N GLN A 167 -18.51 3.19 -4.42
CA GLN A 167 -19.11 2.64 -3.19
C GLN A 167 -19.02 1.12 -3.12
N MET A 168 -19.18 0.40 -4.23
CA MET A 168 -19.03 -1.06 -4.24
C MET A 168 -17.59 -1.47 -3.92
N VAL A 169 -16.60 -0.82 -4.54
CA VAL A 169 -15.17 -1.06 -4.24
C VAL A 169 -14.87 -0.72 -2.79
N ALA A 170 -15.37 0.41 -2.29
CA ALA A 170 -15.15 0.87 -0.93
C ALA A 170 -15.76 -0.05 0.14
N ASN A 171 -16.85 -0.75 -0.17
CA ASN A 171 -17.48 -1.70 0.74
C ASN A 171 -16.98 -3.13 0.56
N SER A 172 -16.24 -3.43 -0.51
CA SER A 172 -15.70 -4.76 -0.78
C SER A 172 -14.70 -5.19 0.31
N PRO A 173 -14.75 -6.46 0.76
CA PRO A 173 -13.70 -7.04 1.61
C PRO A 173 -12.32 -7.04 0.93
N ASP A 174 -12.30 -7.15 -0.39
CA ASP A 174 -11.11 -7.17 -1.23
C ASP A 174 -11.26 -6.15 -2.37
N PRO A 175 -10.90 -4.87 -2.14
CA PRO A 175 -11.13 -3.80 -3.12
C PRO A 175 -10.32 -4.00 -4.41
N VAL A 176 -9.05 -4.40 -4.32
CA VAL A 176 -8.17 -4.61 -5.49
C VAL A 176 -8.54 -5.90 -6.23
N GLY A 177 -8.85 -6.99 -5.52
CA GLY A 177 -9.33 -8.22 -6.17
C GLY A 177 -10.67 -8.01 -6.87
N PHE A 178 -11.59 -7.24 -6.28
CA PHE A 178 -12.84 -6.87 -6.94
C PHE A 178 -12.60 -6.01 -8.19
N ALA A 179 -11.75 -4.98 -8.09
CA ALA A 179 -11.35 -4.17 -9.23
C ALA A 179 -10.78 -5.01 -10.38
N TYR A 180 -9.90 -5.97 -10.06
CA TYR A 180 -9.34 -6.90 -11.04
C TYR A 180 -10.40 -7.79 -11.70
N GLN A 181 -11.32 -8.36 -10.94
CA GLN A 181 -12.41 -9.17 -11.50
C GLN A 181 -13.29 -8.36 -12.46
N GLN A 182 -13.57 -7.10 -12.12
CA GLN A 182 -14.36 -6.21 -12.97
C GLN A 182 -13.58 -5.80 -14.23
N TYR A 183 -12.28 -5.54 -14.09
CA TYR A 183 -11.39 -5.31 -15.23
C TYR A 183 -11.39 -6.52 -16.17
N GLN A 184 -11.26 -7.74 -15.65
CA GLN A 184 -11.36 -8.96 -16.46
C GLN A 184 -12.72 -9.07 -17.15
N ARG A 185 -13.82 -8.76 -16.47
CA ARG A 185 -15.15 -8.78 -17.09
C ARG A 185 -15.27 -7.78 -18.23
N ASP A 186 -14.73 -6.58 -18.07
CA ASP A 186 -14.70 -5.52 -19.09
C ASP A 186 -13.84 -5.94 -20.28
N GLN A 187 -12.67 -6.55 -20.03
CA GLN A 187 -11.82 -7.12 -21.08
C GLN A 187 -12.51 -8.25 -21.83
N ILE A 188 -13.13 -9.21 -21.13
CA ILE A 188 -13.87 -10.30 -21.79
C ILE A 188 -15.05 -9.74 -22.59
N ALA A 189 -15.82 -8.81 -22.02
CA ALA A 189 -16.94 -8.19 -22.72
C ALA A 189 -16.51 -7.41 -23.97
N SER A 190 -15.31 -6.84 -23.96
CA SER A 190 -14.75 -6.09 -25.09
C SER A 190 -14.14 -7.00 -26.16
N ASN A 191 -13.66 -8.19 -25.79
CA ASN A 191 -12.94 -9.09 -26.69
C ASN A 191 -13.79 -10.27 -27.20
N VAL A 192 -14.98 -10.53 -26.64
CA VAL A 192 -15.84 -11.65 -27.06
C VAL A 192 -16.88 -11.18 -28.07
N ASP A 193 -16.81 -11.73 -29.29
CA ASP A 193 -17.83 -11.55 -30.31
C ASP A 193 -19.08 -12.42 -30.03
N ALA A 194 -20.25 -11.92 -30.44
CA ALA A 194 -21.53 -12.62 -30.21
C ALA A 194 -21.54 -14.05 -30.78
N SER A 195 -20.88 -14.27 -31.92
CA SER A 195 -20.77 -15.59 -32.54
C SER A 195 -19.88 -16.57 -31.77
N GLU A 196 -18.80 -16.09 -31.14
CA GLU A 196 -17.92 -16.93 -30.33
C GLU A 196 -18.59 -17.34 -29.03
N TYR A 197 -19.37 -16.43 -28.44
CA TYR A 197 -20.17 -16.71 -27.26
C TYR A 197 -21.28 -17.76 -27.54
N GLU A 198 -21.94 -17.70 -28.70
CA GLU A 198 -22.92 -18.71 -29.11
C GLU A 198 -22.27 -20.09 -29.32
N GLN A 199 -21.10 -20.14 -29.96
CA GLN A 199 -20.34 -21.38 -30.13
C GLN A 199 -19.89 -21.97 -28.78
N PHE A 200 -19.45 -21.13 -27.84
CA PHE A 200 -19.10 -21.57 -26.50
C PHE A 200 -20.30 -22.14 -25.74
N ARG A 201 -21.49 -21.51 -25.84
CA ARG A 201 -22.71 -22.07 -25.27
C ARG A 201 -23.09 -23.41 -25.90
N ALA A 202 -23.04 -23.52 -27.23
CA ALA A 202 -23.37 -24.75 -27.94
C ALA A 202 -22.41 -25.89 -27.54
N TRP A 203 -21.10 -25.59 -27.42
CA TRP A 203 -20.11 -26.54 -26.94
C TRP A 203 -20.35 -26.97 -25.49
N LYS A 204 -20.65 -26.02 -24.57
CA LYS A 204 -21.01 -26.34 -23.18
C LYS A 204 -22.26 -27.21 -23.08
N GLN A 205 -23.28 -26.95 -23.91
CA GLN A 205 -24.49 -27.76 -23.97
C GLN A 205 -24.20 -29.16 -24.52
N ALA A 206 -23.40 -29.27 -25.57
CA ALA A 206 -22.97 -30.56 -26.11
C ALA A 206 -22.15 -31.36 -25.08
N GLN A 207 -21.22 -30.72 -24.35
CA GLN A 207 -20.46 -31.35 -23.28
C GLN A 207 -21.37 -31.85 -22.14
N ALA A 208 -22.36 -31.05 -21.73
CA ALA A 208 -23.34 -31.45 -20.72
C ALA A 208 -24.20 -32.63 -21.19
N GLN A 209 -24.55 -32.69 -22.48
CA GLN A 209 -25.28 -33.84 -23.05
C GLN A 209 -24.43 -35.11 -23.14
N VAL A 210 -23.12 -35.00 -23.41
CA VAL A 210 -22.21 -36.14 -23.38
C VAL A 210 -22.02 -36.65 -21.94
N ALA A 211 -21.87 -35.74 -20.96
CA ALA A 211 -21.77 -36.10 -19.55
C ALA A 211 -23.06 -36.76 -19.01
N ALA A 212 -24.23 -36.36 -19.50
CA ALA A 212 -25.52 -36.98 -19.17
C ALA A 212 -25.75 -38.34 -19.86
N GLN A 213 -25.02 -38.64 -20.95
CA GLN A 213 -25.07 -39.92 -21.66
C GLN A 213 -24.03 -40.93 -21.17
N THR A 214 -23.05 -40.53 -20.35
CA THR A 214 -22.24 -41.48 -19.59
C THR A 214 -23.17 -42.25 -18.65
N PRO A 215 -23.28 -43.58 -18.77
CA PRO A 215 -24.14 -44.35 -17.89
C PRO A 215 -23.67 -44.13 -16.44
N SER A 216 -24.59 -43.72 -15.58
CA SER A 216 -24.35 -43.69 -14.14
C SER A 216 -23.78 -45.06 -13.74
N PRO A 217 -22.69 -45.13 -12.96
CA PRO A 217 -22.15 -46.40 -12.52
C PRO A 217 -23.29 -47.20 -11.87
N ALA A 218 -23.45 -48.45 -12.32
CA ALA A 218 -24.47 -49.34 -11.80
C ALA A 218 -24.40 -49.35 -10.27
N PRO A 219 -25.54 -49.38 -9.54
CA PRO A 219 -25.52 -49.44 -8.09
C PRO A 219 -24.65 -50.60 -7.66
N ALA A 220 -23.63 -50.32 -6.85
CA ALA A 220 -22.71 -51.33 -6.37
C ALA A 220 -23.50 -52.51 -5.78
N PRO A 221 -23.11 -53.76 -6.06
CA PRO A 221 -23.76 -54.92 -5.45
C PRO A 221 -23.71 -54.74 -3.94
N LYS A 222 -24.89 -54.80 -3.30
CA LYS A 222 -24.99 -54.73 -1.84
C LYS A 222 -23.99 -55.72 -1.24
N PRO A 223 -23.09 -55.29 -0.33
CA PRO A 223 -22.15 -56.21 0.26
C PRO A 223 -22.92 -57.36 0.92
N PRO A 224 -22.44 -58.61 0.81
CA PRO A 224 -23.07 -59.73 1.49
C PRO A 224 -23.14 -59.40 2.98
N LYS A 225 -24.25 -59.74 3.63
CA LYS A 225 -24.38 -59.59 5.08
C LYS A 225 -23.31 -60.44 5.74
N SER A 226 -22.24 -59.79 6.20
CA SER A 226 -21.17 -60.46 6.92
C SER A 226 -21.77 -61.13 8.16
N ILE A 227 -21.50 -62.43 8.28
CA ILE A 227 -21.64 -63.31 9.45
C ILE A 227 -20.80 -62.84 10.66
N VAL A 228 -20.35 -61.58 10.68
CA VAL A 228 -19.61 -60.93 11.76
C VAL A 228 -20.61 -60.17 12.63
N SER A 229 -21.52 -60.94 13.22
CA SER A 229 -22.25 -60.56 14.44
C SER A 229 -22.32 -61.79 15.33
N ASP A 230 -21.17 -62.45 15.48
CA ASP A 230 -20.88 -63.32 16.62
C ASP A 230 -19.64 -62.74 17.31
N PRO A 231 -19.73 -62.31 18.58
CA PRO A 231 -18.57 -61.87 19.33
C PRO A 231 -17.72 -63.11 19.67
N SER A 232 -16.64 -63.35 18.93
CA SER A 232 -15.73 -64.46 19.22
C SER A 232 -14.94 -64.17 20.50
N ALA A 233 -15.13 -65.04 21.49
CA ALA A 233 -14.30 -65.13 22.68
C ALA A 233 -12.83 -65.35 22.32
N GLY A 234 -11.96 -64.55 22.96
CA GLY A 234 -10.60 -64.93 23.35
C GLY A 234 -9.54 -65.03 22.25
N GLY A 235 -8.50 -64.20 22.37
CA GLY A 235 -7.15 -64.66 22.05
C GLY A 235 -6.31 -63.75 21.16
N VAL A 236 -5.40 -63.01 21.83
CA VAL A 236 -4.01 -62.71 21.44
C VAL A 236 -3.69 -61.99 20.11
N GLN A 237 -3.43 -60.68 20.26
CA GLN A 237 -2.24 -59.90 19.86
C GLN A 237 -1.37 -60.42 18.70
N HIS A 238 -1.07 -59.56 17.70
CA HIS A 238 0.30 -59.27 17.21
C HIS A 238 0.34 -58.03 16.28
N THR A 239 0.90 -56.95 16.83
CA THR A 239 1.75 -55.85 16.29
C THR A 239 1.79 -55.45 14.80
N ALA A 240 1.64 -54.12 14.62
CA ALA A 240 2.44 -53.18 13.82
C ALA A 240 2.48 -53.24 12.28
N THR A 241 2.03 -52.16 11.61
CA THR A 241 2.88 -51.18 10.87
C THR A 241 2.00 -50.13 10.13
N GLY A 242 2.30 -48.83 10.32
CA GLY A 242 1.93 -47.70 9.44
C GLY A 242 0.54 -47.06 9.69
N GLN A 243 0.40 -46.11 10.63
CA GLN A 243 0.48 -44.65 10.44
C GLN A 243 -0.46 -44.01 9.40
N THR A 244 -1.26 -43.07 9.94
CA THR A 244 -2.03 -41.97 9.30
C THR A 244 -3.41 -42.25 8.73
N ALA A 245 -4.41 -42.26 9.61
CA ALA A 245 -5.69 -41.58 9.37
C ALA A 245 -6.30 -41.26 10.75
N VAL A 246 -5.84 -40.17 11.35
CA VAL A 246 -6.42 -39.63 12.59
C VAL A 246 -6.99 -38.26 12.26
N PHE A 247 -8.27 -38.10 12.60
CA PHE A 247 -9.06 -36.88 12.70
C PHE A 247 -9.57 -36.24 11.40
N ASP A 248 -10.70 -36.74 10.91
CA ASP A 248 -11.75 -35.84 10.39
C ASP A 248 -13.13 -36.44 10.72
N GLU A 249 -13.55 -36.35 11.98
CA GLU A 249 -14.96 -36.47 12.36
C GLU A 249 -15.21 -35.93 13.77
N GLU A 250 -15.10 -34.61 13.96
CA GLU A 250 -15.75 -33.95 15.10
C GLU A 250 -15.94 -32.46 14.81
N PHE A 251 -17.04 -32.10 14.15
CA PHE A 251 -17.77 -30.86 14.42
C PHE A 251 -19.22 -31.04 13.96
N LYS A 252 -20.09 -31.28 14.94
CA LYS A 252 -21.53 -31.07 14.83
C LYS A 252 -22.00 -30.32 16.06
#